data_AF-I3DJJ1-F1
#
_entry.id   AF-I3DJJ1-F1
#
_cell.length_a   1.000
_cell.length_b   1.000
_cell.length_c   1.000
_cell.angle_alpha   90.00
_cell.angle_beta   90.00
_cell.angle_gamma   90.00
#
_symmetry.space_group_name_H-M   'P 1'
#
loop_
_entity.id
_entity.type
_entity.pdbx_description
1 polymer ?
#
loop_
_entity_poly.entity_id
_entity_poly.type
_entity_poly.pdbx_seq_one_letter_code
_entity_poly.pdbx_strand_id
1 'polypeptide(L)'
;MLAKGARAKRSSLKSVLQPFTPLLLRWSGKGSLKTLTKVEPAALALPLQQTALFSGFYINELISRVIEHETSYPQLFQDYLHCLTSLALSQDYVEPALREFEFKLLQTLGYGVDFLHCAGSGEPVDPNMTYRYREEKGFIASLIKDNLTFYGRELLAFEQQQFNDTAVLQAAKRFTRIVLKPYLGNKPLKSRELFTQHILYLK
;
A
#
# COMPACT_ATOMS: atom_id res chain seq x y z
N MET A 1 11.56 -18.25 1.05
CA MET A 1 11.36 -19.70 0.80
C MET A 1 12.20 -20.15 -0.39
N LEU A 2 12.56 -21.43 -0.46
CA LEU A 2 13.32 -22.04 -1.55
C LEU A 2 12.43 -23.01 -2.35
N ALA A 3 12.33 -22.82 -3.66
CA ALA A 3 11.70 -23.76 -4.58
C ALA A 3 12.79 -24.55 -5.34
N LYS A 4 13.03 -25.81 -4.95
CA LYS A 4 14.04 -26.66 -5.61
C LYS A 4 13.64 -26.93 -7.06
N GLY A 5 14.58 -26.79 -7.98
CA GLY A 5 14.34 -27.04 -9.42
C GLY A 5 13.52 -25.97 -10.14
N ALA A 6 13.08 -24.88 -9.47
CA ALA A 6 12.23 -23.86 -10.09
C ALA A 6 12.85 -23.19 -11.32
N ARG A 7 14.18 -23.10 -11.40
CA ARG A 7 14.93 -22.53 -12.53
C ARG A 7 15.27 -23.54 -13.64
N ALA A 8 14.93 -24.82 -13.48
CA ALA A 8 15.24 -25.84 -14.49
C ALA A 8 14.48 -25.59 -15.79
N LYS A 9 15.07 -25.99 -16.93
CA LYS A 9 14.55 -25.72 -18.28
C LYS A 9 13.13 -26.24 -18.53
N ARG A 10 12.70 -27.30 -17.81
CA ARG A 10 11.37 -27.92 -17.91
C ARG A 10 10.54 -27.79 -16.62
N SER A 11 10.84 -26.79 -15.79
CA SER A 11 10.15 -26.59 -14.51
C SER A 11 8.76 -26.00 -14.71
N SER A 12 7.71 -26.76 -14.33
CA SER A 12 6.34 -26.25 -14.21
C SER A 12 6.21 -25.18 -13.12
N LEU A 13 7.12 -25.15 -12.13
CA LEU A 13 7.10 -24.15 -11.07
C LEU A 13 7.46 -22.75 -11.56
N LYS A 14 8.21 -22.63 -12.68
CA LYS A 14 8.65 -21.34 -13.20
C LYS A 14 7.48 -20.50 -13.70
N SER A 15 6.49 -21.12 -14.36
CA SER A 15 5.31 -20.43 -14.86
C SER A 15 4.29 -20.12 -13.77
N VAL A 16 4.26 -20.91 -12.69
CA VAL A 16 3.31 -20.72 -11.60
C VAL A 16 3.79 -19.68 -10.59
N LEU A 17 5.10 -19.64 -10.28
CA LEU A 17 5.70 -18.69 -9.33
C LEU A 17 5.93 -17.31 -9.97
N GLN A 18 4.87 -16.72 -10.51
CA GLN A 18 4.86 -15.36 -11.04
C GLN A 18 4.19 -14.41 -10.04
N PRO A 19 4.61 -13.13 -9.98
CA PRO A 19 3.90 -12.11 -9.23
C PRO A 19 2.43 -12.02 -9.63
N PHE A 20 1.56 -11.64 -8.69
CA PHE A 20 0.13 -11.38 -8.91
C PHE A 20 -0.70 -12.59 -9.36
N THR A 21 -0.14 -13.79 -9.28
CA THR A 21 -0.89 -15.05 -9.34
C THR A 21 -1.30 -15.47 -7.93
N PRO A 22 -2.60 -15.67 -7.65
CA PRO A 22 -3.04 -16.25 -6.39
C PRO A 22 -2.57 -17.71 -6.26
N LEU A 23 -1.92 -18.06 -5.14
CA LEU A 23 -1.29 -19.36 -4.94
C LEU A 23 -1.73 -20.03 -3.63
N LEU A 24 -1.98 -21.32 -3.70
CA LEU A 24 -1.98 -22.24 -2.56
C LEU A 24 -0.58 -22.82 -2.42
N LEU A 25 0.03 -22.62 -1.24
CA LEU A 25 1.41 -23.02 -0.98
C LEU A 25 1.46 -24.02 0.17
N ARG A 26 2.31 -25.03 0.04
CA ARG A 26 2.74 -25.90 1.13
C ARG A 26 4.25 -25.82 1.25
N TRP A 27 4.75 -25.74 2.47
CA TRP A 27 6.18 -25.68 2.76
C TRP A 27 6.53 -26.46 4.02
N SER A 28 7.81 -26.72 4.22
CA SER A 28 8.36 -27.35 5.42
C SER A 28 9.69 -26.72 5.83
N GLY A 29 10.09 -26.91 7.09
CA GLY A 29 11.35 -26.43 7.65
C GLY A 29 11.18 -25.62 8.95
N LYS A 30 12.16 -25.74 9.85
CA LYS A 30 12.15 -25.06 11.16
C LYS A 30 12.86 -23.70 11.14
N GLY A 31 13.89 -23.51 10.31
CA GLY A 31 14.60 -22.23 10.17
C GLY A 31 13.82 -21.18 9.36
N SER A 32 14.38 -19.96 9.23
CA SER A 32 13.78 -18.85 8.47
C SER A 32 13.67 -19.12 6.96
N LEU A 33 14.57 -19.93 6.41
CA LEU A 33 14.48 -20.39 5.03
C LEU A 33 13.68 -21.71 4.92
N LYS A 34 12.37 -21.59 4.63
CA LYS A 34 11.49 -22.75 4.38
C LYS A 34 11.66 -23.31 2.97
N THR A 35 11.46 -24.61 2.78
CA THR A 35 11.43 -25.28 1.47
C THR A 35 10.00 -25.46 1.00
N LEU A 36 9.69 -24.99 -0.21
CA LEU A 36 8.39 -25.20 -0.85
C LEU A 36 8.26 -26.68 -1.26
N THR A 37 7.15 -27.31 -0.86
CA THR A 37 6.83 -28.72 -1.14
C THR A 37 5.66 -28.87 -2.10
N LYS A 38 4.73 -27.90 -2.14
CA LYS A 38 3.62 -27.85 -3.10
C LYS A 38 3.30 -26.41 -3.48
N VAL A 39 2.98 -26.19 -4.74
CA VAL A 39 2.56 -24.90 -5.29
C VAL A 39 1.42 -25.16 -6.27
N GLU A 40 0.26 -24.56 -6.04
CA GLU A 40 -0.90 -24.67 -6.91
C GLU A 40 -1.50 -23.28 -7.15
N PRO A 41 -1.86 -22.93 -8.40
CA PRO A 41 -2.61 -21.71 -8.65
C PRO A 41 -4.02 -21.85 -8.05
N ALA A 42 -4.42 -20.89 -7.22
CA ALA A 42 -5.79 -20.79 -6.71
C ALA A 42 -6.71 -20.15 -7.74
N ALA A 43 -6.15 -19.28 -8.60
CA ALA A 43 -6.84 -18.59 -9.68
C ALA A 43 -5.84 -18.22 -10.78
N LEU A 44 -6.35 -17.65 -11.88
CA LEU A 44 -5.53 -17.06 -12.93
C LEU A 44 -4.77 -15.83 -12.41
N ALA A 45 -3.66 -15.52 -13.07
CA ALA A 45 -2.90 -14.30 -12.79
C ALA A 45 -3.77 -13.05 -13.05
N LEU A 46 -3.68 -12.07 -12.16
CA LEU A 46 -4.36 -10.80 -12.34
C LEU A 46 -3.74 -10.03 -13.53
N PRO A 47 -4.54 -9.55 -14.49
CA PRO A 47 -4.04 -8.93 -15.72
C PRO A 47 -3.57 -7.48 -15.50
N LEU A 48 -2.59 -7.28 -14.62
CA LEU A 48 -2.02 -5.96 -14.35
C LEU A 48 -1.12 -5.49 -15.50
N GLN A 49 -1.40 -4.29 -16.01
CA GLN A 49 -0.66 -3.69 -17.12
C GLN A 49 -0.31 -2.23 -16.83
N GLN A 50 0.80 -1.76 -17.41
CA GLN A 50 1.24 -0.36 -17.36
C GLN A 50 1.28 0.19 -15.92
N THR A 51 0.59 1.30 -15.65
CA THR A 51 0.52 1.95 -14.34
C THR A 51 0.02 1.00 -13.25
N ALA A 52 -0.97 0.14 -13.55
CA ALA A 52 -1.47 -0.86 -12.60
C ALA A 52 -0.41 -1.90 -12.23
N LEU A 53 0.44 -2.31 -13.19
CA LEU A 53 1.54 -3.26 -12.94
C LEU A 53 2.60 -2.65 -12.01
N PHE A 54 3.02 -1.41 -12.26
CA PHE A 54 3.97 -0.72 -11.40
C PHE A 54 3.39 -0.44 -10.01
N SER A 55 2.09 -0.17 -9.95
CA SER A 55 1.34 0.00 -8.70
C SER A 55 1.31 -1.30 -7.89
N GLY A 56 1.09 -2.45 -8.53
CA GLY A 56 1.21 -3.76 -7.89
C GLY A 56 2.61 -4.01 -7.32
N PHE A 57 3.67 -3.64 -8.06
CA PHE A 57 5.04 -3.76 -7.54
C PHE A 57 5.33 -2.80 -6.38
N TYR A 58 4.75 -1.60 -6.40
CA TYR A 58 4.82 -0.66 -5.29
C TYR A 58 4.17 -1.23 -4.02
N ILE A 59 2.99 -1.84 -4.13
CA ILE A 59 2.34 -2.49 -2.99
C ILE A 59 3.19 -3.67 -2.46
N ASN A 60 3.74 -4.50 -3.35
CA ASN A 60 4.62 -5.60 -2.95
C ASN A 60 5.86 -5.10 -2.19
N GLU A 61 6.50 -4.04 -2.69
CA GLU A 61 7.66 -3.45 -2.04
C GLU A 61 7.28 -2.89 -0.66
N LEU A 62 6.14 -2.19 -0.57
CA LEU A 62 5.66 -1.62 0.68
C LEU A 62 5.47 -2.70 1.75
N ILE A 63 4.68 -3.75 1.44
CA ILE A 63 4.46 -4.89 2.35
C ILE A 63 5.79 -5.52 2.77
N SER A 64 6.67 -5.80 1.79
CA SER A 64 7.95 -6.47 2.06
C SER A 64 8.89 -5.70 2.98
N ARG A 65 8.68 -4.38 3.14
CA ARG A 65 9.54 -3.52 3.96
C ARG A 65 8.96 -3.22 5.33
N VAL A 66 7.63 -3.16 5.45
CA VAL A 66 6.97 -2.66 6.67
C VAL A 66 6.34 -3.76 7.52
N ILE A 67 6.09 -4.94 6.95
CA ILE A 67 5.46 -6.05 7.67
C ILE A 67 6.51 -7.00 8.24
N GLU A 68 6.26 -7.45 9.46
CA GLU A 68 7.07 -8.44 10.14
C GLU A 68 7.01 -9.81 9.46
N HIS A 69 8.16 -10.48 9.38
CA HIS A 69 8.22 -11.82 8.84
C HIS A 69 7.62 -12.84 9.80
N GLU A 70 6.91 -13.83 9.25
CA GLU A 70 6.32 -14.96 10.00
C GLU A 70 5.19 -14.57 10.98
N THR A 71 4.72 -13.33 10.96
CA THR A 71 3.51 -12.87 11.67
C THR A 71 2.27 -13.00 10.75
N SER A 72 1.14 -13.42 11.32
CA SER A 72 -0.11 -13.62 10.57
C SER A 72 -0.92 -12.34 10.46
N TYR A 73 -1.22 -11.90 9.23
CA TYR A 73 -2.09 -10.76 8.95
C TYR A 73 -3.21 -11.12 7.95
N PRO A 74 -4.24 -11.89 8.35
CA PRO A 74 -5.28 -12.35 7.44
C PRO A 74 -6.09 -11.22 6.81
N GLN A 75 -6.40 -10.17 7.57
CA GLN A 75 -7.14 -9.02 7.08
C GLN A 75 -6.34 -8.24 6.03
N LEU A 76 -5.07 -7.93 6.31
CA LEU A 76 -4.18 -7.28 5.34
C LEU A 76 -4.03 -8.08 4.05
N PHE A 77 -4.03 -9.42 4.14
CA PHE A 77 -4.01 -10.28 2.96
C PHE A 77 -5.27 -10.10 2.10
N GLN A 78 -6.45 -9.99 2.71
CA GLN A 78 -7.69 -9.68 1.99
C GLN A 78 -7.66 -8.29 1.36
N ASP A 79 -7.15 -7.30 2.10
CA ASP A 79 -7.01 -5.93 1.61
C ASP A 79 -6.03 -5.83 0.44
N TYR A 80 -4.94 -6.61 0.48
CA TYR A 80 -4.00 -6.74 -0.62
C TYR A 80 -4.65 -7.35 -1.86
N LEU A 81 -5.40 -8.45 -1.70
CA LEU A 81 -6.11 -9.09 -2.81
C LEU A 81 -7.15 -8.15 -3.42
N HIS A 82 -7.90 -7.43 -2.60
CA HIS A 82 -8.86 -6.42 -3.04
C HIS A 82 -8.16 -5.32 -3.84
N CYS A 83 -7.07 -4.75 -3.32
CA CYS A 83 -6.28 -3.73 -4.01
C CYS A 83 -5.82 -4.21 -5.40
N LEU A 84 -5.18 -5.39 -5.49
CA LEU A 84 -4.72 -5.92 -6.77
C LEU A 84 -5.86 -6.19 -7.75
N THR A 85 -7.02 -6.64 -7.25
CA THR A 85 -8.21 -6.85 -8.08
C THR A 85 -8.72 -5.52 -8.63
N SER A 86 -8.82 -4.49 -7.80
CA SER A 86 -9.22 -3.14 -8.23
C SER A 86 -8.25 -2.55 -9.26
N LEU A 87 -6.94 -2.74 -9.08
CA LEU A 87 -5.92 -2.35 -10.05
C LEU A 87 -6.07 -3.06 -11.40
N ALA A 88 -6.52 -4.32 -11.40
CA ALA A 88 -6.73 -5.10 -12.62
C ALA A 88 -8.02 -4.72 -13.36
N LEU A 89 -9.03 -4.21 -12.65
CA LEU A 89 -10.35 -3.90 -13.21
C LEU A 89 -10.41 -2.53 -13.89
N SER A 90 -9.73 -1.52 -13.35
CA SER A 90 -9.82 -0.14 -13.88
C SER A 90 -8.52 0.62 -13.73
N GLN A 91 -8.02 1.18 -14.86
CA GLN A 91 -6.85 2.06 -14.86
C GLN A 91 -7.15 3.42 -14.22
N ASP A 92 -8.40 3.89 -14.30
CA ASP A 92 -8.81 5.18 -13.70
C ASP A 92 -8.92 5.10 -12.17
N TYR A 93 -9.01 3.89 -11.62
CA TYR A 93 -9.16 3.66 -10.18
C TYR A 93 -7.83 3.31 -9.47
N VAL A 94 -6.69 3.46 -10.16
CA VAL A 94 -5.38 3.05 -9.61
C VAL A 94 -4.99 3.86 -8.37
N GLU A 95 -5.04 5.19 -8.43
CA GLU A 95 -4.64 6.03 -7.28
C GLU A 95 -5.59 5.86 -6.07
N PRO A 96 -6.94 5.83 -6.23
CA PRO A 96 -7.85 5.48 -5.14
C PRO A 96 -7.53 4.13 -4.50
N ALA A 97 -7.40 3.04 -5.28
CA ALA A 97 -7.08 1.72 -4.76
C ALA A 97 -5.76 1.68 -3.98
N LEU A 98 -4.76 2.46 -4.42
CA LEU A 98 -3.51 2.62 -3.68
C LEU A 98 -3.69 3.37 -2.36
N ARG A 99 -4.50 4.43 -2.32
CA ARG A 99 -4.77 5.17 -1.07
C ARG A 99 -5.51 4.29 -0.07
N GLU A 100 -6.57 3.61 -0.49
CA GLU A 100 -7.33 2.68 0.36
C GLU A 100 -6.41 1.63 0.98
N PHE A 101 -5.59 0.97 0.17
CA PHE A 101 -4.66 -0.03 0.67
C PHE A 101 -3.64 0.54 1.66
N GLU A 102 -3.05 1.71 1.37
CA GLU A 102 -2.08 2.33 2.26
C GLU A 102 -2.69 2.71 3.62
N PHE A 103 -3.93 3.20 3.64
CA PHE A 103 -4.64 3.48 4.89
C PHE A 103 -4.93 2.19 5.69
N LYS A 104 -5.36 1.12 5.02
CA LYS A 104 -5.55 -0.21 5.64
C LYS A 104 -4.25 -0.81 6.17
N LEU A 105 -3.15 -0.58 5.45
CA LEU A 105 -1.82 -0.95 5.91
C LEU A 105 -1.41 -0.16 7.16
N LEU A 106 -1.65 1.15 7.20
CA LEU A 106 -1.39 1.97 8.38
C LEU A 106 -2.19 1.46 9.59
N GLN A 107 -3.46 1.13 9.41
CA GLN A 107 -4.27 0.51 10.46
C GLN A 107 -3.66 -0.82 10.92
N THR A 108 -3.17 -1.65 10.00
CA THR A 108 -2.50 -2.92 10.32
C THR A 108 -1.20 -2.70 11.12
N LEU A 109 -0.47 -1.63 10.83
CA LEU A 109 0.74 -1.23 11.57
C LEU A 109 0.43 -0.61 12.94
N GLY A 110 -0.84 -0.55 13.36
CA GLY A 110 -1.28 0.05 14.61
C GLY A 110 -1.25 1.58 14.59
N TYR A 111 -1.18 2.19 13.41
CA TYR A 111 -1.15 3.64 13.27
C TYR A 111 -2.57 4.21 13.36
N GLY A 112 -3.01 4.48 14.59
CA GLY A 112 -4.31 5.09 14.89
C GLY A 112 -4.24 6.61 14.90
N VAL A 113 -4.65 7.25 13.81
CA VAL A 113 -4.83 8.71 13.79
C VAL A 113 -6.30 9.02 13.87
N ASP A 114 -6.64 9.91 14.79
CA ASP A 114 -7.94 10.54 14.81
C ASP A 114 -8.02 11.59 13.70
N PHE A 115 -8.85 11.34 12.70
CA PHE A 115 -9.16 12.27 11.62
C PHE A 115 -10.43 13.11 11.89
N LEU A 116 -11.15 12.81 12.97
CA LEU A 116 -12.42 13.41 13.34
C LEU A 116 -12.28 14.52 14.37
N HIS A 117 -11.21 14.52 15.17
CA HIS A 117 -10.98 15.53 16.20
C HIS A 117 -9.61 16.19 16.10
N CYS A 118 -9.57 17.48 16.46
CA CYS A 118 -8.34 18.22 16.65
C CYS A 118 -7.59 17.68 17.88
N ALA A 119 -6.38 17.16 17.69
CA ALA A 119 -5.58 16.62 18.79
C ALA A 119 -5.17 17.67 19.84
N GLY A 120 -5.18 18.95 19.49
CA GLY A 120 -4.83 20.04 20.42
C GLY A 120 -5.99 20.45 21.33
N SER A 121 -7.21 20.51 20.78
CA SER A 121 -8.39 21.03 21.49
C SER A 121 -9.42 19.97 21.86
N GLY A 122 -9.40 18.80 21.22
CA GLY A 122 -10.44 17.77 21.33
C GLY A 122 -11.71 18.05 20.52
N GLU A 123 -11.81 19.24 19.91
CA GLU A 123 -12.97 19.66 19.13
C GLU A 123 -13.08 18.89 17.81
N PRO A 124 -14.31 18.65 17.30
CA PRO A 124 -14.52 18.06 15.99
C PRO A 124 -13.81 18.83 14.86
N VAL A 125 -13.41 18.10 13.83
CA VAL A 125 -12.81 18.66 12.62
C VAL A 125 -13.86 19.45 11.82
N ASP A 126 -13.59 20.74 11.59
CA ASP A 126 -14.37 21.61 10.72
C ASP A 126 -13.88 21.45 9.28
N PRO A 127 -14.77 21.13 8.31
CA PRO A 127 -14.39 20.91 6.91
C PRO A 127 -13.71 22.11 6.23
N ASN A 128 -13.97 23.32 6.71
CA ASN A 128 -13.44 24.57 6.15
C ASN A 128 -12.15 25.05 6.83
N MET A 129 -11.79 24.45 7.96
CA MET A 129 -10.56 24.77 8.69
C MET A 129 -9.37 23.97 8.16
N THR A 130 -8.16 24.47 8.41
CA THR A 130 -6.90 23.75 8.13
C THR A 130 -6.26 23.22 9.40
N TYR A 131 -5.67 22.04 9.26
CA TYR A 131 -5.00 21.30 10.32
C TYR A 131 -3.60 20.94 9.87
N ARG A 132 -2.64 21.06 10.79
CA ARG A 132 -1.27 20.65 10.56
C ARG A 132 -1.02 19.32 11.25
N TYR A 133 -0.58 18.34 10.49
CA TYR A 133 -0.17 17.04 10.99
C TYR A 133 1.09 17.19 11.85
N ARG A 134 1.08 16.56 13.02
CA ARG A 134 2.23 16.40 13.91
C ARG A 134 2.40 14.93 14.24
N GLU A 135 3.60 14.43 14.00
CA GLU A 135 3.98 13.06 14.32
C GLU A 135 3.68 12.75 15.81
N GLU A 136 3.12 11.57 16.06
CA GLU A 136 2.66 11.07 17.38
C GLU A 136 1.55 11.88 18.08
N LYS A 137 1.19 13.05 17.55
CA LYS A 137 0.14 13.91 18.13
C LYS A 137 -1.13 13.92 17.29
N GLY A 138 -1.06 13.72 15.98
CA GLY A 138 -2.20 13.83 15.07
C GLY A 138 -2.37 15.24 14.50
N PHE A 139 -3.62 15.64 14.22
CA PHE A 139 -3.93 16.88 13.51
C PHE A 139 -4.29 18.02 14.46
N ILE A 140 -3.59 19.14 14.35
CA ILE A 140 -3.84 20.33 15.19
C ILE A 140 -4.26 21.50 14.30
N ALA A 141 -5.37 22.17 14.64
CA ALA A 141 -5.85 23.35 13.94
C ALA A 141 -4.72 24.40 13.80
N SER A 142 -4.51 24.90 12.57
CA SER A 142 -3.39 25.77 12.27
C SER A 142 -3.65 26.58 11.01
N LEU A 143 -3.28 27.86 11.04
CA LEU A 143 -3.31 28.75 9.87
C LEU A 143 -2.02 28.69 9.03
N ILE A 144 -0.97 28.03 9.53
CA ILE A 144 0.28 27.79 8.78
C ILE A 144 -0.01 26.86 7.61
N LYS A 145 0.46 27.25 6.42
CA LYS A 145 0.37 26.47 5.18
C LYS A 145 1.74 25.93 4.80
N ASP A 146 1.93 24.63 4.96
CA ASP A 146 3.11 23.90 4.52
C ASP A 146 2.72 22.47 4.05
N ASN A 147 3.71 21.62 3.78
CA ASN A 147 3.48 20.24 3.33
C ASN A 147 2.82 19.34 4.38
N LEU A 148 2.72 19.78 5.64
CA LEU A 148 2.03 19.08 6.72
C LEU A 148 0.61 19.61 6.93
N THR A 149 0.15 20.57 6.12
CA THR A 149 -1.20 21.14 6.23
C THR A 149 -2.21 20.34 5.40
N PHE A 150 -3.40 20.16 5.95
CA PHE A 150 -4.54 19.44 5.37
C PHE A 150 -5.83 20.20 5.69
N TYR A 151 -6.79 20.21 4.78
CA TYR A 151 -8.12 20.74 5.07
C TYR A 151 -8.95 19.73 5.88
N GLY A 152 -9.84 20.20 6.74
CA GLY A 152 -10.72 19.31 7.51
C GLY A 152 -11.54 18.39 6.60
N ARG A 153 -12.04 18.88 5.46
CA ARG A 153 -12.75 18.03 4.48
C ARG A 153 -11.90 16.88 3.94
N GLU A 154 -10.58 17.06 3.86
CA GLU A 154 -9.66 15.99 3.45
C GLU A 154 -9.54 14.94 4.57
N LEU A 155 -9.42 15.38 5.83
CA LEU A 155 -9.38 14.48 6.99
C LEU A 155 -10.67 13.66 7.13
N LEU A 156 -11.82 14.31 6.98
CA LEU A 156 -13.12 13.63 7.01
C LEU A 156 -13.24 12.59 5.87
N ALA A 157 -12.68 12.89 4.70
CA ALA A 157 -12.63 11.94 3.60
C ALA A 157 -11.65 10.78 3.86
N PHE A 158 -10.54 11.02 4.57
CA PHE A 158 -9.61 9.98 5.00
C PHE A 158 -10.26 8.99 5.97
N GLU A 159 -11.02 9.50 6.95
CA GLU A 159 -11.78 8.66 7.89
C GLU A 159 -12.73 7.73 7.15
N GLN A 160 -13.46 8.27 6.18
CA GLN A 160 -14.43 7.51 5.39
C GLN A 160 -13.79 6.65 4.29
N GLN A 161 -12.46 6.73 4.11
CA GLN A 161 -11.72 6.14 2.99
C GLN A 161 -12.33 6.47 1.62
N GLN A 162 -12.81 7.70 1.45
CA GLN A 162 -13.42 8.17 0.20
C GLN A 162 -12.42 9.01 -0.60
N PHE A 163 -11.85 8.42 -1.65
CA PHE A 163 -10.80 9.04 -2.46
C PHE A 163 -11.28 9.40 -3.87
N ASN A 164 -12.46 10.02 -3.96
CA ASN A 164 -13.14 10.31 -5.23
C ASN A 164 -12.77 11.68 -5.83
N ASP A 165 -12.15 12.55 -5.03
CA ASP A 165 -11.76 13.90 -5.44
C ASP A 165 -10.25 14.02 -5.60
N THR A 166 -9.81 14.77 -6.62
CA THR A 166 -8.39 14.92 -6.94
C THR A 166 -7.61 15.61 -5.82
N ALA A 167 -8.18 16.60 -5.14
CA ALA A 167 -7.50 17.27 -4.03
C ALA A 167 -7.38 16.32 -2.83
N VAL A 168 -8.44 15.55 -2.53
CA VAL A 168 -8.40 14.50 -1.50
C VAL A 168 -7.34 13.43 -1.83
N LEU A 169 -7.23 12.98 -3.08
CA LEU A 169 -6.20 12.02 -3.51
C LEU A 169 -4.78 12.57 -3.30
N GLN A 170 -4.55 13.84 -3.68
CA GLN A 170 -3.26 14.50 -3.47
C GLN A 170 -2.92 14.65 -1.99
N ALA A 171 -3.91 14.98 -1.17
CA ALA A 171 -3.77 15.08 0.27
C ALA A 171 -3.47 13.71 0.89
N ALA A 172 -4.25 12.67 0.57
CA ALA A 172 -4.04 11.30 1.03
C ALA A 172 -2.64 10.81 0.68
N LYS A 173 -2.19 11.08 -0.55
CA LYS A 173 -0.85 10.72 -1.02
C LYS A 173 0.27 11.45 -0.31
N ARG A 174 0.06 12.73 0.03
CA ARG A 174 1.01 13.49 0.85
C ARG A 174 1.07 12.92 2.26
N PHE A 175 -0.08 12.68 2.88
CA PHE A 175 -0.20 12.14 4.23
C PHE A 175 0.46 10.77 4.37
N THR A 176 0.08 9.78 3.54
CA THR A 176 0.63 8.42 3.65
C THR A 176 2.12 8.39 3.37
N ARG A 177 2.65 9.26 2.50
CA ARG A 177 4.10 9.41 2.30
C ARG A 177 4.83 9.91 3.53
N ILE A 178 4.24 10.84 4.27
CA ILE A 178 4.80 11.35 5.52
C ILE A 178 4.80 10.22 6.56
N VAL A 179 3.65 9.59 6.75
CA VAL A 179 3.44 8.59 7.81
C VAL A 179 4.17 7.28 7.56
N LEU A 180 4.27 6.81 6.31
CA LEU A 180 4.99 5.57 6.00
C LEU A 180 6.52 5.75 6.03
N LYS A 181 7.02 6.99 6.01
CA LYS A 181 8.46 7.26 5.93
C LYS A 181 9.26 6.64 7.09
N PRO A 182 8.85 6.76 8.37
CA PRO A 182 9.55 6.13 9.49
C PRO A 182 9.61 4.59 9.35
N TYR A 183 8.52 3.95 8.91
CA TYR A 183 8.45 2.50 8.71
C TYR A 183 9.33 2.00 7.57
N LEU A 184 9.49 2.81 6.52
CA LEU A 184 10.33 2.46 5.38
C LEU A 184 11.83 2.64 5.71
N GLY A 185 12.20 3.56 6.59
CA GLY A 185 13.60 3.90 6.84
C GLY A 185 14.26 4.61 5.65
N ASN A 186 15.60 4.62 5.61
CA ASN A 186 16.36 5.55 4.76
C ASN A 186 16.47 5.17 3.27
N LYS A 187 16.16 3.92 2.89
CA LYS A 187 16.28 3.50 1.48
C LYS A 187 15.05 3.97 0.69
N PRO A 188 15.20 4.58 -0.49
CA PRO A 188 14.06 4.94 -1.33
C PRO A 188 13.31 3.68 -1.80
N LEU A 189 12.05 3.86 -2.19
CA LEU A 189 11.26 2.80 -2.83
C LEU A 189 11.67 2.67 -4.30
N LYS A 190 12.19 1.51 -4.69
CA LYS A 190 12.64 1.23 -6.06
C LYS A 190 11.49 1.18 -7.06
N SER A 191 10.33 0.72 -6.63
CA SER A 191 9.11 0.69 -7.44
C SER A 191 8.74 2.07 -7.99
N ARG A 192 9.11 3.16 -7.31
CA ARG A 192 8.89 4.53 -7.81
C ARG A 192 9.70 4.84 -9.07
N GLU A 193 10.86 4.22 -9.26
CA GLU A 193 11.70 4.40 -10.44
C GLU A 193 11.03 3.84 -11.71
N LEU A 194 10.21 2.79 -11.57
CA LEU A 194 9.46 2.19 -12.68
C LEU A 194 8.50 3.18 -13.34
N PHE A 195 7.88 4.06 -12.53
CA PHE A 195 7.00 5.11 -13.04
C PHE A 195 7.78 6.19 -13.81
N THR A 196 8.94 6.61 -13.29
CA THR A 196 9.78 7.63 -13.93
C THR A 196 10.36 7.14 -15.26
N GLN A 197 10.84 5.89 -15.31
CA GLN A 197 11.36 5.28 -16.53
C GLN A 197 10.27 5.16 -17.60
N HIS A 198 9.05 4.76 -17.22
CA HIS A 198 7.94 4.66 -18.17
C HIS A 198 7.57 6.02 -18.80
N ILE A 199 7.55 7.10 -18.01
CA ILE A 199 7.30 8.46 -18.52
C ILE A 199 8.39 8.91 -19.51
N LEU A 200 9.64 8.48 -19.31
CA LEU A 200 10.75 8.78 -20.22
C LEU A 200 10.66 8.02 -21.55
N TYR A 201 10.05 6.82 -21.58
CA TYR A 201 9.86 6.03 -22.81
C TYR A 201 8.59 6.41 -23.60
N LEU A 202 7.70 7.22 -23.01
CA LEU A 202 6.50 7.75 -23.68
C LEU A 202 6.71 9.15 -24.29
N LYS A 203 7.92 9.71 -24.18
CA LYS A 203 8.36 10.93 -24.87
C LYS A 203 9.25 10.58 -26.04
#